data_AF-A0A0D0EDU6-F1
#
_entry.id   AF-A0A0D0EDU6-F1
#
_cell.length_a   1.000
_cell.length_b   1.000
_cell.length_c   1.000
_cell.angle_alpha   90.00
_cell.angle_beta   90.00
_cell.angle_gamma   90.00
#
_symmetry.space_group_name_H-M   'P 1'
#
loop_
_entity.id
_entity.type
_entity.pdbx_description
1 polymer ?
#
loop_
_entity_poly.entity_id
_entity_poly.type
_entity_poly.pdbx_seq_one_letter_code
_entity_poly.pdbx_strand_id
1 'polypeptide(L)'
;MKLQIRILIYSILFFLYLSSTTSLLTLGETLKTDPYITLGCGFAVLNILYTFFALKWTPLLNIILSIAIAAISLFLAVQFANLHLLVNYDPYLVKTAIFTNAILSILFWEIVYQVKNKKQTK
;
A
#
# COMPACT_ATOMS: atom_id res chain seq x y z
N MET A 1 -13.60 13.75 6.62
CA MET A 1 -12.32 13.98 7.35
C MET A 1 -11.44 14.94 6.54
N LYS A 2 -10.67 15.83 7.17
CA LYS A 2 -9.74 16.73 6.45
C LYS A 2 -8.63 15.91 5.77
N LEU A 3 -8.19 16.33 4.58
CA LEU A 3 -7.15 15.69 3.79
C LEU A 3 -5.88 15.38 4.62
N GLN A 4 -5.43 16.37 5.40
CA GLN A 4 -4.23 16.27 6.23
C GLN A 4 -4.27 15.07 7.19
N ILE A 5 -5.42 14.81 7.81
CA ILE A 5 -5.54 13.74 8.80
C ILE A 5 -5.56 12.36 8.12
N ARG A 6 -6.09 12.26 6.89
CA ARG A 6 -6.03 11.02 6.10
C ARG A 6 -4.60 10.64 5.74
N ILE A 7 -3.85 11.62 5.22
CA ILE A 7 -2.43 11.44 4.86
C ILE A 7 -1.61 11.09 6.09
N LEU A 8 -1.90 11.72 7.24
CA LEU A 8 -1.21 11.45 8.49
C LEU A 8 -1.46 10.02 8.99
N ILE A 9 -2.71 9.55 9.00
CA ILE A 9 -3.02 8.15 9.38
C ILE A 9 -2.32 7.17 8.46
N TYR A 10 -2.35 7.42 7.14
CA TYR A 10 -1.70 6.54 6.18
C TYR A 10 -0.17 6.53 6.36
N SER A 11 0.44 7.69 6.64
CA SER A 11 1.89 7.78 6.94
C SER A 11 2.26 7.00 8.20
N ILE A 12 1.46 7.09 9.27
CA ILE A 12 1.70 6.33 10.50
C ILE A 12 1.64 4.82 10.23
N LEU A 13 0.62 4.38 9.49
CA LEU A 13 0.50 2.97 9.08
C LEU A 13 1.69 2.53 8.21
N PHE A 14 2.14 3.38 7.29
CA PHE A 14 3.30 3.09 6.46
C PHE A 14 4.59 2.96 7.27
N PHE A 15 4.83 3.83 8.26
CA PHE A 15 5.97 3.69 9.18
C PHE A 15 5.88 2.39 10.00
N LEU A 16 4.69 2.01 10.45
CA LEU A 16 4.47 0.73 11.13
C LEU A 16 4.83 -0.45 10.20
N TYR A 17 4.46 -0.38 8.93
CA TYR A 17 4.82 -1.41 7.94
C TYR A 17 6.32 -1.46 7.64
N LEU A 18 6.99 -0.31 7.49
CA LEU A 18 8.44 -0.26 7.35
C LEU A 18 9.15 -0.93 8.54
N SER A 19 8.72 -0.62 9.77
CA SER A 19 9.26 -1.27 10.97
C SER A 19 8.95 -2.77 11.01
N SER A 20 7.83 -3.20 10.44
CA SER A 20 7.41 -4.61 10.40
C SER A 20 7.99 -5.37 9.20
N THR A 21 8.65 -4.69 8.26
CA THR A 21 9.12 -5.27 6.99
C THR A 21 10.15 -6.37 7.23
N THR A 22 11.08 -6.19 8.16
CA THR A 22 12.05 -7.21 8.57
C THR A 22 11.38 -8.43 9.19
N SER A 23 10.34 -8.22 10.00
CA SER A 23 9.55 -9.32 10.59
C SER A 23 8.73 -10.06 9.53
N LEU A 24 8.19 -9.35 8.53
CA LEU A 24 7.47 -9.95 7.40
C LEU A 24 8.40 -10.76 6.51
N LEU A 25 9.60 -10.24 6.19
CA LEU A 25 10.58 -10.94 5.35
C LEU A 25 11.10 -12.21 6.02
N THR A 26 11.42 -12.16 7.32
CA THR A 26 11.82 -13.36 8.07
C THR A 26 10.71 -14.41 8.12
N LEU A 27 9.45 -13.98 8.27
CA LEU A 27 8.28 -14.87 8.12
C LEU A 27 8.19 -15.47 6.71
N GLY A 28 8.41 -14.66 5.67
CA GLY A 28 8.43 -15.12 4.28
C GLY A 28 9.53 -16.15 4.00
N GLU A 29 10.71 -15.96 4.57
CA GLU A 29 11.82 -16.91 4.50
C GLU A 29 11.46 -18.25 5.16
N THR A 30 10.81 -18.22 6.34
CA THR A 30 10.34 -19.46 7.01
C THR A 30 9.26 -20.19 6.21
N LEU A 31 8.41 -19.44 5.50
CA LEU A 31 7.33 -19.97 4.67
C LEU A 31 7.80 -20.35 3.26
N LYS A 32 9.07 -20.12 2.91
CA LYS A 32 9.66 -20.31 1.56
C LYS A 32 8.87 -19.61 0.46
N THR A 33 8.36 -18.42 0.75
CA THR A 33 7.60 -17.59 -0.21
C THR A 33 8.46 -16.49 -0.81
N ASP A 34 8.13 -16.06 -2.03
CA ASP A 34 8.83 -14.94 -2.68
C ASP A 34 8.68 -13.64 -1.86
N PRO A 35 9.77 -12.88 -1.66
CA PRO A 35 9.76 -11.63 -0.90
C PRO A 35 8.71 -10.62 -1.39
N TYR A 36 8.53 -10.52 -2.70
CA TYR A 36 7.54 -9.63 -3.31
C TYR A 36 6.09 -10.01 -2.96
N ILE A 37 5.81 -11.30 -2.87
CA ILE A 37 4.48 -11.81 -2.50
C ILE A 37 4.22 -11.53 -1.02
N THR A 38 5.19 -11.81 -0.16
CA THR A 38 5.07 -11.58 1.28
C THR A 38 4.87 -10.09 1.61
N LEU A 39 5.65 -9.21 0.96
CA LEU A 39 5.52 -7.76 1.10
C LEU A 39 4.18 -7.25 0.54
N GLY A 40 3.76 -7.75 -0.63
CA GLY A 40 2.46 -7.42 -1.22
C GLY A 40 1.28 -7.79 -0.30
N CYS A 41 1.32 -8.99 0.30
CA CYS A 41 0.32 -9.43 1.28
C CYS A 41 0.33 -8.56 2.55
N GLY A 42 1.51 -8.24 3.09
CA GLY A 42 1.62 -7.33 4.23
C GLY A 42 1.02 -5.95 3.93
N PHE A 43 1.22 -5.47 2.70
CA PHE A 43 0.66 -4.20 2.25
C PHE A 43 -0.87 -4.25 2.08
N ALA A 44 -1.42 -5.38 1.62
CA ALA A 44 -2.87 -5.59 1.56
C ALA A 44 -3.50 -5.56 2.96
N VAL A 45 -2.87 -6.18 3.96
CA VAL A 45 -3.31 -6.12 5.37
C VAL A 45 -3.30 -4.68 5.88
N LEU A 46 -2.28 -3.89 5.56
CA LEU A 46 -2.23 -2.47 5.94
C LEU A 46 -3.36 -1.67 5.29
N ASN A 47 -3.64 -1.89 4.00
CA ASN A 47 -4.76 -1.24 3.31
C ASN A 47 -6.12 -1.61 3.96
N ILE A 48 -6.27 -2.87 4.39
CA ILE A 48 -7.45 -3.31 5.13
C ILE A 48 -7.54 -2.57 6.48
N LEU A 49 -6.47 -2.51 7.26
CA LEU A 49 -6.45 -1.76 8.52
C LEU A 49 -6.81 -0.29 8.30
N TYR A 50 -6.22 0.35 7.29
CA TYR A 50 -6.53 1.73 6.93
C TYR A 50 -8.02 1.93 6.64
N THR A 51 -8.64 1.06 5.85
CA THR A 51 -10.04 1.21 5.47
C THR A 51 -11.02 1.03 6.61
N PHE A 52 -10.74 0.06 7.48
CA PHE A 52 -11.57 -0.20 8.66
C PHE A 52 -11.47 0.93 9.69
N PHE A 53 -10.26 1.45 9.95
CA PHE A 53 -10.07 2.52 10.94
C PHE A 53 -10.43 3.92 10.41
N ALA A 54 -10.07 4.25 9.16
CA ALA A 54 -10.18 5.61 8.64
C ALA A 54 -11.48 5.87 7.85
N LEU A 55 -11.92 4.92 7.02
CA LEU A 55 -13.04 5.16 6.10
C LEU A 55 -14.39 4.68 6.64
N LYS A 56 -14.44 3.64 7.48
CA LYS A 56 -15.69 3.08 8.06
C LYS A 56 -16.80 2.83 7.02
N TRP A 57 -16.44 2.35 5.82
CA TRP A 57 -17.42 1.98 4.78
C TRP A 57 -17.94 0.55 4.96
N THR A 58 -18.81 0.11 4.05
CA THR A 58 -19.30 -1.27 4.04
C THR A 58 -18.11 -2.25 3.94
N PRO A 59 -18.05 -3.27 4.80
CA PRO A 59 -16.86 -4.11 4.96
C PRO A 59 -16.48 -4.82 3.66
N LEU A 60 -17.47 -5.23 2.86
CA LEU A 60 -17.24 -5.90 1.58
C LEU A 60 -16.50 -5.00 0.58
N LEU A 61 -16.90 -3.73 0.49
CA LEU A 61 -16.34 -2.76 -0.44
C LEU A 61 -14.91 -2.37 -0.03
N ASN A 62 -14.66 -2.29 1.27
CA ASN A 62 -13.32 -2.07 1.83
C ASN A 62 -12.35 -3.18 1.48
N ILE A 63 -12.76 -4.44 1.62
CA ILE A 63 -11.91 -5.60 1.34
C ILE A 63 -11.54 -5.63 -0.15
N ILE A 64 -12.53 -5.51 -1.03
CA ILE A 64 -12.31 -5.54 -2.49
C ILE A 64 -11.38 -4.41 -2.92
N LEU A 65 -11.62 -3.18 -2.46
CA LEU A 65 -10.76 -2.04 -2.78
C LEU A 65 -9.36 -2.18 -2.22
N SER A 66 -9.21 -2.69 -0.99
CA SER A 66 -7.89 -2.86 -0.37
C SER A 66 -7.03 -3.86 -1.14
N ILE A 67 -7.63 -4.97 -1.59
CA ILE A 67 -6.95 -5.99 -2.40
C ILE A 67 -6.63 -5.44 -3.78
N ALA A 68 -7.60 -4.79 -4.45
CA ALA A 68 -7.41 -4.22 -5.78
C ALA A 68 -6.30 -3.14 -5.79
N ILE A 69 -6.32 -2.23 -4.81
CA ILE A 69 -5.30 -1.19 -4.67
C ILE A 69 -3.92 -1.81 -4.40
N ALA A 70 -3.84 -2.80 -3.50
CA ALA A 70 -2.57 -3.47 -3.23
C ALA A 70 -2.00 -4.17 -4.47
N ALA A 71 -2.83 -4.87 -5.24
CA ALA A 71 -2.40 -5.55 -6.45
C ALA A 71 -1.93 -4.58 -7.56
N ILE A 72 -2.72 -3.53 -7.83
CA ILE A 72 -2.40 -2.53 -8.86
C ILE A 72 -1.15 -1.73 -8.46
N SER A 73 -1.06 -1.34 -7.20
CA SER A 73 0.05 -0.57 -6.67
C SER A 73 1.35 -1.38 -6.66
N LEU A 74 1.30 -2.66 -6.29
CA LEU A 74 2.46 -3.56 -6.38
C LEU A 74 2.90 -3.76 -7.83
N PHE A 75 1.96 -3.99 -8.75
CA PHE A 75 2.27 -4.14 -10.18
C PHE A 75 2.97 -2.90 -10.73
N LEU A 76 2.43 -1.70 -10.48
CA LEU A 76 3.07 -0.45 -10.91
C LEU A 76 4.43 -0.24 -10.23
N ALA A 77 4.56 -0.59 -8.95
CA ALA A 77 5.83 -0.46 -8.22
C ALA A 77 6.92 -1.35 -8.79
N VAL A 78 6.60 -2.59 -9.18
CA VAL A 78 7.54 -3.49 -9.86
C VAL A 78 7.93 -2.94 -11.22
N GLN A 79 6.98 -2.41 -12.00
CA GLN A 79 7.28 -1.79 -13.29
C GLN A 79 8.18 -0.56 -13.14
N PHE A 80 7.96 0.26 -12.12
CA PHE A 80 8.81 1.42 -11.80
C PHE A 80 10.21 1.01 -11.34
N ALA A 81 10.31 -0.03 -10.51
CA ALA A 81 11.59 -0.61 -10.12
C ALA A 81 12.37 -1.13 -11.34
N ASN A 82 11.68 -1.84 -12.24
CA ASN A 82 12.25 -2.41 -13.46
C ASN A 82 12.65 -1.34 -14.51
N LEU A 83 12.21 -0.09 -14.33
CA LEU A 83 12.68 1.05 -15.14
C LEU A 83 14.11 1.46 -14.78
N HIS A 84 14.72 0.86 -13.74
CA HIS A 84 16.11 1.05 -13.32
C HIS A 84 16.52 2.52 -13.08
N LEU A 85 15.55 3.42 -12.86
CA LEU A 85 15.78 4.87 -12.71
C LEU A 85 16.68 5.24 -11.52
N LEU A 86 16.69 4.43 -10.45
CA LEU A 86 17.46 4.65 -9.23
C LEU A 86 18.47 3.53 -8.92
N VAL A 87 18.96 2.82 -9.93
CA VAL A 87 19.94 1.71 -9.75
C VAL A 87 21.15 2.10 -8.91
N ASN A 88 21.62 3.35 -9.01
CA ASN A 88 22.77 3.83 -8.25
C ASN A 88 22.51 3.96 -6.73
N TYR A 89 21.25 4.04 -6.30
CA TYR A 89 20.87 4.22 -4.89
C TYR A 89 20.26 2.96 -4.26
N ASP A 90 19.75 2.03 -5.08
CA ASP A 90 19.13 0.79 -4.62
C ASP A 90 19.46 -0.37 -5.57
N PRO A 91 20.59 -1.08 -5.36
CA PRO A 91 21.04 -2.15 -6.26
C PRO A 91 20.10 -3.36 -6.29
N TYR A 92 19.25 -3.52 -5.27
CA TYR A 92 18.25 -4.59 -5.22
C TYR A 92 16.85 -4.11 -5.60
N LEU A 93 16.66 -2.81 -5.84
CA LEU A 93 15.39 -2.15 -6.21
C LEU A 93 14.21 -2.36 -5.23
N VAL A 94 14.43 -3.08 -4.12
CA VAL A 94 13.40 -3.43 -3.12
C VAL A 94 12.90 -2.19 -2.39
N LYS A 95 13.79 -1.28 -1.99
CA LYS A 95 13.40 -0.05 -1.28
C LYS A 95 12.60 0.85 -2.21
N THR A 96 13.04 0.98 -3.45
CA THR A 96 12.37 1.77 -4.49
C THR A 96 10.95 1.24 -4.75
N ALA A 97 10.79 -0.08 -4.84
CA ALA A 97 9.49 -0.72 -4.99
C ALA A 97 8.57 -0.45 -3.77
N ILE A 98 9.08 -0.58 -2.54
CA ILE A 98 8.30 -0.34 -1.31
C ILE A 98 7.81 1.11 -1.24
N PHE A 99 8.68 2.09 -1.51
CA PHE A 99 8.30 3.51 -1.50
C PHE A 99 7.31 3.84 -2.61
N THR A 100 7.53 3.33 -3.82
CA THR A 100 6.60 3.54 -4.94
C THR A 100 5.23 2.97 -4.63
N ASN A 101 5.18 1.76 -4.08
CA ASN A 101 3.93 1.11 -3.68
C ASN A 101 3.16 1.94 -2.62
N ALA A 102 3.89 2.54 -1.68
CA ALA A 102 3.27 3.38 -0.66
C ALA A 102 2.66 4.67 -1.22
N ILE A 103 3.41 5.37 -2.08
CA ILE A 103 2.95 6.62 -2.70
C ILE A 103 1.72 6.35 -3.58
N LEU A 104 1.78 5.31 -4.41
CA LEU A 104 0.67 4.93 -5.28
C LEU A 104 -0.58 4.53 -4.50
N SER A 105 -0.42 3.79 -3.40
CA SER A 105 -1.57 3.42 -2.57
C SER A 105 -2.22 4.60 -1.87
N ILE A 106 -1.46 5.61 -1.42
CA ILE A 106 -2.01 6.88 -0.91
C ILE A 106 -2.83 7.57 -2.02
N LEU A 107 -2.25 7.68 -3.22
CA LEU A 107 -2.91 8.33 -4.37
C LEU A 107 -4.21 7.61 -4.74
N PHE A 108 -4.20 6.28 -4.83
CA PHE A 108 -5.40 5.50 -5.15
C PHE A 108 -6.49 5.63 -4.08
N TRP A 109 -6.11 5.61 -2.80
CA TRP A 109 -7.08 5.85 -1.72
C TRP A 109 -7.70 7.24 -1.76
N GLU A 110 -6.92 8.25 -2.11
CA GLU A 110 -7.42 9.62 -2.27
C GLU A 110 -8.36 9.74 -3.47
N ILE A 111 -8.04 9.10 -4.60
CA ILE A 111 -8.93 9.04 -5.78
C ILE A 111 -10.26 8.38 -5.40
N VAL A 112 -10.20 7.22 -4.75
CA VAL A 112 -11.39 6.47 -4.30
C VAL A 112 -12.24 7.30 -3.34
N TYR A 113 -11.61 8.03 -2.42
CA TYR A 113 -12.30 8.94 -1.51
C TYR A 113 -13.02 10.07 -2.28
N GLN A 114 -12.33 10.74 -3.21
CA GLN A 114 -12.91 11.85 -3.98
C GLN A 114 -14.05 11.41 -4.91
N VAL A 115 -13.90 10.26 -5.58
CA VAL A 115 -14.95 9.68 -6.45
C VAL A 115 -16.21 9.40 -5.64
N LYS A 116 -16.08 8.82 -4.45
CA LYS A 116 -17.23 8.58 -3.57
C LYS A 116 -17.86 9.89 -3.10
N ASN A 117 -17.06 10.87 -2.71
CA ASN A 117 -17.57 12.16 -2.20
C ASN A 117 -18.39 12.89 -3.27
N LYS A 118 -17.96 12.86 -4.54
CA LYS A 118 -18.73 13.38 -5.69
C LYS A 118 -20.04 12.62 -5.94
N LYS A 119 -20.08 11.32 -5.66
CA LYS A 119 -21.25 10.47 -5.86
C LYS A 119 -22.31 10.65 -4.76
N GLN A 120 -21.94 11.16 -3.58
CA GLN A 120 -22.87 11.50 -2.50
C GLN A 120 -23.45 12.92 -2.61
N THR A 121 -22.88 13.77 -3.47
CA THR A 121 -23.35 15.16 -3.70
C THR A 121 -24.26 15.29 -4.92
N LYS A 122 -24.47 14.20 -5.67
CA LYS A 122 -25.47 14.08 -6.73
C LYS A 122 -26.63 13.26 -6.22
#